data_AF-A0A537TKI3-F1
#
_entry.id   AF-A0A537TKI3-F1
#
_cell.length_a   1.000
_cell.length_b   1.000
_cell.length_c   1.000
_cell.angle_alpha   90.00
_cell.angle_beta   90.00
_cell.angle_gamma   90.00
#
_symmetry.space_group_name_H-M   'P 1'
#
loop_
_entity.id
_entity.type
_entity.pdbx_description
1 polymer ?
#
loop_
_entity_poly.entity_id
_entity_poly.type
_entity_poly.pdbx_seq_one_letter_code
_entity_poly.pdbx_strand_id
1 'polypeptide(L)'
;MDDPKADIGRIETLQCSGLLPHRLGRKQEAARSPRNFVEPSMRVRRSLSHVVLTLAIVSLPSLAAAQYVTGTFDWRIAFSNEASPGMRLEAYVERMRTYHRRRDLNVDDVVSNADLEQYLSQAAASSRASAIGELLRYDLDGDGVVTRAEVVQRETQRVRFETRENPALATRGIPSLAKDELWIPQRIDDRADFRMRADLNKDGRIDWPEMLAFAKPYPQYPIYRQDEPIYRMIMSFDEDGDGAVTIEEFEQAAKRVFHFMDVNKDGTLSKNEIDAFRPNISTVLQHKAATAEAEKRMHERQAKTKQSCAMPQLSAAATVLLLEARADALSTATIGAQWIATEAGSIDIEPGTSPLYVVISSHNPVIWQLSGAVDRIERLVLAGESTGPNQKLPEEIPLIGATGVPAERIVFLGQPGCMKLHAGSVIQDEAAAAVRRVAGREPVLIKPQSRKASDAASLPHEITRFHRGGIVEIDPRTVIASRPVERYEVMPQEAGLIQLERDGAITRNGDGEFLVHKKIRFPAGLFGPHVVRFRIEKGVAMPEGDPGRSCVIVEDTGMMLYNGATCHEPQCVLGSVWC
;
A
#
# COMPACT_ATOMS: atom_id res chain seq x y z
N MET A 1 -54.42 2.23 -33.26
CA MET A 1 -55.07 3.00 -34.33
C MET A 1 -54.22 4.24 -34.52
N ASP A 2 -53.96 4.53 -35.79
CA ASP A 2 -53.29 5.71 -36.37
C ASP A 2 -51.75 5.74 -36.45
N ASP A 3 -51.31 5.19 -37.58
CA ASP A 3 -50.18 5.58 -38.45
C ASP A 3 -50.44 7.00 -39.05
N PRO A 4 -49.45 7.77 -39.53
CA PRO A 4 -49.07 7.63 -40.95
C PRO A 4 -47.58 7.91 -41.31
N LYS A 5 -47.04 7.08 -42.23
CA LYS A 5 -46.40 7.40 -43.55
C LYS A 5 -45.35 8.54 -43.62
N ALA A 6 -44.34 8.57 -44.50
CA ALA A 6 -43.70 7.72 -45.50
C ALA A 6 -42.65 8.66 -46.16
N ASP A 7 -41.44 8.21 -46.51
CA ASP A 7 -41.01 8.18 -47.92
C ASP A 7 -39.57 7.64 -48.05
N ILE A 8 -39.39 6.78 -49.05
CA ILE A 8 -38.17 6.03 -49.34
C ILE A 8 -37.55 6.63 -50.61
N GLY A 9 -36.30 7.09 -50.51
CA GLY A 9 -35.52 7.63 -51.62
C GLY A 9 -34.20 6.88 -51.82
N ARG A 10 -34.22 5.96 -52.79
CA ARG A 10 -33.17 5.56 -53.75
C ARG A 10 -31.69 5.45 -53.34
N ILE A 11 -31.20 4.24 -53.62
CA ILE A 11 -29.82 3.77 -53.77
C ILE A 11 -29.13 4.42 -54.97
N GLU A 12 -27.87 4.82 -54.82
CA GLU A 12 -26.86 4.73 -55.89
C GLU A 12 -25.55 4.15 -55.34
N THR A 13 -25.15 3.05 -55.98
CA THR A 13 -23.86 2.36 -55.89
C THR A 13 -22.78 3.10 -56.65
N LEU A 14 -21.56 3.13 -56.12
CA LEU A 14 -20.35 3.25 -56.92
C LEU A 14 -19.40 2.10 -56.61
N GLN A 15 -19.04 1.44 -57.70
CA GLN A 15 -18.45 0.13 -57.83
C GLN A 15 -17.00 0.29 -58.32
N CYS A 16 -16.28 -0.83 -58.27
CA CYS A 16 -15.16 -1.23 -59.11
C CYS A 16 -13.75 -0.90 -58.58
N SER A 17 -12.98 -1.91 -58.16
CA SER A 17 -12.16 -2.84 -59.00
C SER A 17 -10.73 -2.28 -59.08
N GLY A 18 -9.63 -2.98 -58.85
CA GLY A 18 -9.27 -4.39 -58.88
C GLY A 18 -7.83 -4.43 -59.43
N LEU A 19 -6.97 -5.37 -58.98
CA LEU A 19 -5.89 -6.01 -59.77
C LEU A 19 -4.94 -6.84 -58.87
N LEU A 20 -4.91 -8.14 -59.18
CA LEU A 20 -3.90 -9.16 -58.81
C LEU A 20 -2.64 -9.01 -59.71
N PRO A 21 -1.68 -9.97 -59.78
CA PRO A 21 -0.57 -10.29 -58.85
C PRO A 21 0.78 -10.44 -59.62
N HIS A 22 1.75 -11.21 -59.08
CA HIS A 22 3.07 -11.63 -59.64
C HIS A 22 4.29 -10.77 -59.25
N ARG A 23 5.51 -11.28 -59.01
CA ARG A 23 6.16 -12.54 -59.42
C ARG A 23 7.41 -12.85 -58.56
N LEU A 24 7.77 -14.13 -58.57
CA LEU A 24 8.96 -14.81 -58.06
C LEU A 24 10.32 -14.22 -58.49
N GLY A 25 11.36 -14.46 -57.67
CA GLY A 25 12.77 -14.33 -58.06
C GLY A 25 13.77 -14.84 -57.02
N ARG A 26 14.11 -16.14 -57.10
CA ARG A 26 15.16 -16.86 -56.38
C ARG A 26 16.50 -16.71 -57.14
N LYS A 27 17.64 -16.51 -56.46
CA LYS A 27 18.92 -17.23 -56.74
C LYS A 27 20.06 -16.92 -55.76
N GLN A 28 20.91 -17.94 -55.66
CA GLN A 28 22.00 -18.25 -54.73
C GLN A 28 23.39 -17.77 -55.21
N GLU A 29 24.33 -17.82 -54.24
CA GLU A 29 25.74 -18.31 -54.32
C GLU A 29 26.94 -17.36 -54.51
N ALA A 30 27.76 -17.33 -53.43
CA ALA A 30 29.20 -17.65 -53.32
C ALA A 30 30.29 -16.77 -54.00
N ALA A 31 31.25 -16.24 -53.19
CA ALA A 31 32.56 -16.88 -52.93
C ALA A 31 33.71 -15.89 -52.57
N ARG A 32 34.51 -16.31 -51.56
CA ARG A 32 35.98 -16.22 -51.38
C ARG A 32 36.70 -14.98 -50.79
N SER A 33 37.38 -15.30 -49.66
CA SER A 33 38.54 -14.71 -48.94
C SER A 33 39.83 -14.63 -49.82
N PRO A 34 41.01 -14.06 -49.41
CA PRO A 34 41.84 -14.57 -48.26
C PRO A 34 42.88 -13.63 -47.56
N ARG A 35 43.50 -14.22 -46.50
CA ARG A 35 44.85 -14.01 -45.87
C ARG A 35 44.95 -13.00 -44.71
N ASN A 36 45.78 -13.15 -43.67
CA ASN A 36 46.65 -14.18 -43.04
C ASN A 36 47.27 -13.53 -41.77
N PHE A 37 47.89 -14.34 -40.88
CA PHE A 37 48.86 -14.07 -39.77
C PHE A 37 48.35 -14.58 -38.40
N VAL A 38 48.64 -15.83 -37.99
CA VAL A 38 49.87 -16.43 -37.41
C VAL A 38 50.04 -16.16 -35.90
N GLU A 39 49.85 -17.22 -35.07
CA GLU A 39 50.22 -17.34 -33.65
C GLU A 39 51.73 -17.56 -33.45
N PRO A 40 52.24 -17.53 -32.19
CA PRO A 40 52.77 -18.81 -31.67
C PRO A 40 52.56 -19.08 -30.16
N SER A 41 52.06 -20.29 -29.88
CA SER A 41 52.53 -21.32 -28.93
C SER A 41 53.03 -20.99 -27.50
N MET A 42 52.50 -21.72 -26.50
CA MET A 42 53.35 -22.48 -25.56
C MET A 42 52.64 -23.70 -24.93
N ARG A 43 53.38 -24.81 -24.87
CA ARG A 43 52.97 -26.16 -24.44
C ARG A 43 53.14 -26.38 -22.93
N VAL A 44 52.17 -27.12 -22.37
CA VAL A 44 52.30 -28.33 -21.52
C VAL A 44 53.33 -28.32 -20.36
N ARG A 45 52.83 -28.52 -19.12
CA ARG A 45 53.33 -29.59 -18.23
C ARG A 45 52.34 -30.00 -17.13
N ARG A 46 52.30 -31.31 -16.94
CA ARG A 46 51.46 -32.12 -16.04
C ARG A 46 51.85 -31.90 -14.56
N SER A 47 50.88 -31.94 -13.66
CA SER A 47 51.03 -32.61 -12.37
C SER A 47 49.67 -33.13 -11.89
N LEU A 48 49.57 -34.44 -11.75
CA LEU A 48 48.51 -35.19 -11.08
C LEU A 48 48.87 -35.29 -9.61
N SER A 49 47.99 -34.89 -8.70
CA SER A 49 47.84 -35.50 -7.38
C SER A 49 46.49 -35.14 -6.78
N HIS A 50 45.80 -36.21 -6.35
CA HIS A 50 44.51 -36.39 -5.69
C HIS A 50 44.05 -35.22 -4.78
N VAL A 51 42.76 -34.87 -4.67
CA VAL A 51 41.73 -35.57 -3.91
C VAL A 51 40.40 -34.80 -4.11
N VAL A 52 39.34 -35.55 -4.42
CA VAL A 52 37.92 -35.40 -4.06
C VAL A 52 37.40 -34.02 -3.62
N LEU A 53 36.24 -33.66 -4.21
CA LEU A 53 35.18 -32.76 -3.69
C LEU A 53 35.00 -31.44 -4.46
N THR A 54 34.25 -31.47 -5.56
CA THR A 54 33.27 -30.42 -5.94
C THR A 54 32.46 -30.91 -7.14
N LEU A 55 31.36 -31.62 -6.87
CA LEU A 55 30.30 -31.88 -7.83
C LEU A 55 28.99 -31.50 -7.13
N ALA A 56 28.77 -30.20 -7.02
CA ALA A 56 27.51 -29.57 -6.64
C ALA A 56 27.66 -28.07 -6.93
N ILE A 57 26.56 -27.40 -7.25
CA ILE A 57 26.43 -25.98 -7.68
C ILE A 57 26.56 -25.80 -9.20
N VAL A 58 25.53 -26.21 -9.95
CA VAL A 58 24.69 -25.31 -10.77
C VAL A 58 23.34 -26.02 -11.02
N SER A 59 22.42 -25.93 -10.05
CA SER A 59 20.98 -26.17 -10.27
C SER A 59 20.19 -25.59 -9.11
N LEU A 60 20.06 -24.26 -9.07
CA LEU A 60 19.05 -23.59 -8.27
C LEU A 60 18.40 -22.51 -9.15
N PRO A 61 17.27 -22.84 -9.77
CA PRO A 61 16.13 -21.96 -9.70
C PRO A 61 15.04 -22.64 -8.88
N SER A 62 14.21 -21.82 -8.23
CA SER A 62 12.95 -22.22 -7.57
C SER A 62 13.04 -22.67 -6.11
N LEU A 63 13.62 -21.84 -5.26
CA LEU A 63 13.14 -21.67 -3.87
C LEU A 63 12.50 -20.28 -3.73
N ALA A 64 11.45 -20.03 -4.51
CA ALA A 64 10.62 -18.82 -4.38
C ALA A 64 9.15 -19.04 -4.78
N ALA A 65 8.66 -20.30 -4.72
CA ALA A 65 7.27 -20.65 -5.06
C ALA A 65 6.60 -21.59 -4.04
N ALA A 66 7.13 -21.71 -2.82
CA ALA A 66 6.60 -22.62 -1.80
C ALA A 66 6.22 -21.92 -0.48
N GLN A 67 5.96 -20.61 -0.51
CA GLN A 67 5.59 -19.83 0.68
C GLN A 67 4.22 -19.17 0.54
N TYR A 68 3.20 -19.91 0.08
CA TYR A 68 1.81 -19.53 0.36
C TYR A 68 0.97 -20.79 0.59
N VAL A 69 0.10 -20.71 1.60
CA VAL A 69 -0.81 -21.72 2.17
C VAL A 69 -0.21 -22.60 3.28
N THR A 70 0.01 -22.02 4.46
CA THR A 70 0.04 -22.77 5.73
C THR A 70 -1.29 -22.63 6.46
N GLY A 71 -2.32 -23.26 5.92
CA GLY A 71 -3.42 -23.79 6.72
C GLY A 71 -3.36 -25.30 6.57
N THR A 72 -3.09 -26.05 7.63
CA THR A 72 -3.03 -27.52 7.57
C THR A 72 -4.42 -28.03 7.20
N PHE A 73 -4.61 -28.38 5.93
CA PHE A 73 -5.82 -29.03 5.45
C PHE A 73 -5.87 -30.45 6.03
N ASP A 74 -6.82 -30.73 6.93
CA ASP A 74 -6.95 -32.05 7.57
C ASP A 74 -7.89 -32.94 6.75
N TRP A 75 -7.31 -33.92 6.07
CA TRP A 75 -8.02 -34.88 5.22
C TRP A 75 -9.10 -35.65 5.97
N ARG A 76 -8.91 -35.87 7.28
CA ARG A 76 -9.91 -36.53 8.14
C ARG A 76 -11.20 -35.74 8.18
N ILE A 77 -11.13 -34.42 8.20
CA ILE A 77 -12.31 -33.54 8.19
C ILE A 77 -13.05 -33.66 6.86
N ALA A 78 -12.33 -33.62 5.74
CA ALA A 78 -12.92 -33.77 4.40
C ALA A 78 -13.65 -35.11 4.25
N PHE A 79 -13.02 -36.21 4.66
CA PHE A 79 -13.60 -37.55 4.62
C PHE A 79 -14.77 -37.72 5.60
N SER A 80 -14.74 -37.04 6.75
CA SER A 80 -15.85 -37.05 7.68
C SER A 80 -17.07 -36.30 7.18
N ASN A 81 -16.91 -35.23 6.39
CA ASN A 81 -18.02 -34.49 5.79
C ASN A 81 -18.80 -35.38 4.80
N GLU A 82 -18.13 -36.38 4.24
CA GLU A 82 -18.72 -37.44 3.42
C GLU A 82 -19.27 -38.62 4.25
N ALA A 83 -19.48 -38.49 5.56
CA ALA A 83 -20.23 -39.45 6.39
C ALA A 83 -21.67 -38.95 6.70
N SER A 84 -22.63 -39.84 6.84
CA SER A 84 -24.01 -39.50 7.23
C SER A 84 -24.46 -40.38 8.40
N PRO A 85 -25.31 -39.88 9.32
CA PRO A 85 -25.83 -40.71 10.40
C PRO A 85 -26.54 -41.96 9.89
N GLY A 86 -26.20 -43.13 10.44
CA GLY A 86 -26.72 -44.44 10.05
C GLY A 86 -26.04 -45.05 8.81
N MET A 87 -24.97 -44.45 8.30
CA MET A 87 -24.26 -44.95 7.12
C MET A 87 -23.38 -46.15 7.46
N ARG A 88 -23.52 -47.24 6.68
CA ARG A 88 -22.67 -48.44 6.74
C ARG A 88 -21.38 -48.26 5.93
N LEU A 89 -20.39 -49.10 6.21
CA LEU A 89 -19.09 -49.07 5.54
C LEU A 89 -19.21 -49.14 4.01
N GLU A 90 -20.06 -50.03 3.48
CA GLU A 90 -20.22 -50.20 2.03
C GLU A 90 -20.78 -48.94 1.35
N ALA A 91 -21.76 -48.31 1.99
CA ALA A 91 -22.36 -47.07 1.50
C ALA A 91 -21.38 -45.89 1.59
N TYR A 92 -20.53 -45.87 2.62
CA TYR A 92 -19.48 -44.87 2.77
C TYR A 92 -18.40 -45.02 1.69
N VAL A 93 -17.91 -46.25 1.47
CA VAL A 93 -16.91 -46.54 0.43
C VAL A 93 -17.44 -46.17 -0.95
N GLU A 94 -18.70 -46.49 -1.28
CA GLU A 94 -19.28 -46.09 -2.56
C GLU A 94 -19.39 -44.57 -2.71
N ARG A 95 -19.73 -43.83 -1.63
CA ARG A 95 -19.69 -42.36 -1.67
C ARG A 95 -18.27 -41.83 -1.93
N MET A 96 -17.26 -42.45 -1.31
CA MET A 96 -15.87 -42.07 -1.55
C MET A 96 -15.40 -42.42 -2.97
N ARG A 97 -15.88 -43.51 -3.58
CA ARG A 97 -15.65 -43.78 -5.02
C ARG A 97 -16.23 -42.70 -5.91
N THR A 98 -17.45 -42.23 -5.62
CA THR A 98 -18.03 -41.09 -6.34
C THR A 98 -17.21 -39.81 -6.10
N TYR A 99 -16.63 -39.65 -4.90
CA TYR A 99 -15.78 -38.51 -4.56
C TYR A 99 -14.48 -38.49 -5.37
N HIS A 100 -13.83 -39.64 -5.55
CA HIS A 100 -12.64 -39.83 -6.39
C HIS A 100 -12.97 -39.62 -7.88
N ARG A 101 -13.97 -40.33 -8.41
CA ARG A 101 -14.39 -40.22 -9.83
C ARG A 101 -14.81 -38.82 -10.27
N ARG A 102 -15.25 -37.95 -9.36
CA ARG A 102 -15.57 -36.54 -9.69
C ARG A 102 -14.33 -35.67 -9.90
N ARG A 103 -13.17 -36.15 -9.47
CA ARG A 103 -11.88 -35.46 -9.46
C ARG A 103 -10.88 -36.08 -10.41
N ASP A 104 -11.18 -37.25 -10.94
CA ASP A 104 -10.64 -37.74 -12.21
C ASP A 104 -11.32 -36.95 -13.34
N LEU A 105 -10.64 -35.90 -13.82
CA LEU A 105 -11.19 -34.95 -14.80
C LEU A 105 -10.87 -35.36 -16.24
N ASN A 106 -9.80 -36.11 -16.45
CA ASN A 106 -9.40 -36.63 -17.75
C ASN A 106 -10.00 -38.03 -18.04
N VAL A 107 -10.67 -38.63 -17.05
CA VAL A 107 -11.38 -39.92 -17.11
C VAL A 107 -10.43 -41.06 -17.42
N ASP A 108 -9.29 -41.10 -16.72
CA ASP A 108 -8.27 -42.15 -16.84
C ASP A 108 -8.25 -43.13 -15.64
N ASP A 109 -9.29 -43.09 -14.81
CA ASP A 109 -9.50 -43.90 -13.60
C ASP A 109 -8.49 -43.63 -12.47
N VAL A 110 -7.64 -42.60 -12.59
CA VAL A 110 -6.73 -42.14 -11.53
C VAL A 110 -6.90 -40.66 -11.25
N VAL A 111 -6.43 -40.21 -10.08
CA VAL A 111 -6.33 -38.77 -9.78
C VAL A 111 -4.87 -38.41 -9.66
N SER A 112 -4.39 -37.54 -10.56
CA SER A 112 -2.98 -37.21 -10.73
C SER A 112 -2.73 -35.71 -10.80
N ASN A 113 -1.46 -35.32 -11.02
CA ASN A 113 -1.11 -33.93 -11.33
C ASN A 113 -1.78 -33.42 -12.62
N ALA A 114 -2.09 -34.30 -13.57
CA ALA A 114 -2.76 -33.91 -14.82
C ALA A 114 -4.18 -33.39 -14.54
N ASP A 115 -4.90 -34.03 -13.63
CA ASP A 115 -6.23 -33.58 -13.17
C ASP A 115 -6.16 -32.26 -12.44
N LEU A 116 -5.14 -32.08 -11.57
CA LEU A 116 -4.91 -30.82 -10.89
C LEU A 116 -4.61 -29.68 -11.87
N GLU A 117 -3.76 -29.90 -12.87
CA GLU A 117 -3.46 -28.92 -13.91
C GLU A 117 -4.70 -28.60 -14.75
N GLN A 118 -5.48 -29.63 -15.13
CA GLN A 118 -6.75 -29.46 -15.84
C GLN A 118 -7.74 -28.65 -15.00
N TYR A 119 -7.89 -28.95 -13.71
CA TYR A 119 -8.71 -28.18 -12.77
C TYR A 119 -8.27 -26.72 -12.69
N LEU A 120 -6.98 -26.46 -12.50
CA LEU A 120 -6.43 -25.11 -12.43
C LEU A 120 -6.67 -24.33 -13.73
N SER A 121 -6.57 -24.98 -14.89
CA SER A 121 -6.85 -24.37 -16.18
C SER A 121 -8.32 -23.99 -16.34
N GLN A 122 -9.25 -24.87 -15.95
CA GLN A 122 -10.70 -24.64 -15.98
C GLN A 122 -11.11 -23.58 -14.96
N ALA A 123 -10.54 -23.60 -13.76
CA ALA A 123 -10.77 -22.60 -12.72
C ALA A 123 -10.24 -21.22 -13.12
N ALA A 124 -9.09 -21.15 -13.78
CA ALA A 124 -8.55 -19.91 -14.33
C ALA A 124 -9.42 -19.37 -15.46
N ALA A 125 -9.91 -20.22 -16.36
CA ALA A 125 -10.83 -19.82 -17.41
C ALA A 125 -12.15 -19.29 -16.84
N SER A 126 -12.73 -20.02 -15.88
CA SER A 126 -13.96 -19.62 -15.19
C SER A 126 -13.79 -18.31 -14.43
N SER A 127 -12.68 -18.12 -13.72
CA SER A 127 -12.40 -16.88 -12.99
C SER A 127 -12.27 -15.68 -13.92
N ARG A 128 -11.61 -15.84 -15.07
CA ARG A 128 -11.56 -14.79 -16.11
C ARG A 128 -12.95 -14.46 -16.63
N ALA A 129 -13.75 -15.48 -16.96
CA ALA A 129 -15.12 -15.29 -17.44
C ALA A 129 -16.00 -14.58 -16.40
N SER A 130 -15.89 -14.94 -15.13
CA SER A 130 -16.61 -14.26 -14.03
C SER A 130 -16.16 -12.81 -13.84
N ALA A 131 -14.84 -12.54 -13.87
CA ALA A 131 -14.32 -11.18 -13.72
C ALA A 131 -14.79 -10.26 -14.85
N ILE A 132 -14.74 -10.74 -16.10
CA ILE A 132 -15.27 -10.03 -17.27
C ILE A 132 -16.79 -9.86 -17.13
N GLY A 133 -17.50 -10.92 -16.74
CA GLY A 133 -18.94 -10.87 -16.51
C GLY A 133 -19.34 -9.82 -15.47
N GLU A 134 -18.58 -9.67 -14.39
CA GLU A 134 -18.83 -8.63 -13.37
C GLU A 134 -18.64 -7.20 -13.89
N LEU A 135 -17.74 -7.00 -14.86
CA LEU A 135 -17.58 -5.71 -15.54
C LEU A 135 -18.73 -5.48 -16.52
N LEU A 136 -19.07 -6.47 -17.35
CA LEU A 136 -20.19 -6.39 -18.30
C LEU A 136 -21.55 -6.16 -17.63
N ARG A 137 -21.72 -6.44 -16.34
CA ARG A 137 -22.93 -6.03 -15.60
C ARG A 137 -23.14 -4.52 -15.52
N TYR A 138 -22.13 -3.73 -15.86
CA TYR A 138 -22.19 -2.27 -15.93
C TYR A 138 -22.41 -1.75 -17.35
N ASP A 139 -22.36 -2.60 -18.38
CA ASP A 139 -22.76 -2.27 -19.75
C ASP A 139 -24.30 -2.25 -19.79
N LEU A 140 -24.88 -1.06 -19.68
CA LEU A 140 -26.31 -0.86 -19.52
C LEU A 140 -27.02 -0.71 -20.87
N ASP A 141 -26.30 -0.27 -21.90
CA ASP A 141 -26.83 -0.13 -23.25
C ASP A 141 -26.53 -1.33 -24.16
N GLY A 142 -25.63 -2.22 -23.74
CA GLY A 142 -25.31 -3.47 -24.41
C GLY A 142 -24.37 -3.31 -25.60
N ASP A 143 -23.62 -2.21 -25.68
CA ASP A 143 -22.67 -1.95 -26.77
C ASP A 143 -21.33 -2.71 -26.62
N GLY A 144 -21.14 -3.39 -25.49
CA GLY A 144 -19.95 -4.16 -25.17
C GLY A 144 -18.80 -3.33 -24.60
N VAL A 145 -19.02 -2.05 -24.31
CA VAL A 145 -18.04 -1.12 -23.75
C VAL A 145 -18.60 -0.47 -22.49
N VAL A 146 -17.96 -0.69 -21.35
CA VAL A 146 -18.45 -0.11 -20.09
C VAL A 146 -17.89 1.31 -19.95
N THR A 147 -18.76 2.31 -19.97
CA THR A 147 -18.39 3.71 -19.79
C THR A 147 -18.47 4.14 -18.32
N ARG A 148 -17.73 5.20 -17.94
CA ARG A 148 -17.85 5.78 -16.60
C ARG A 148 -19.29 6.19 -16.27
N ALA A 149 -20.04 6.68 -17.26
CA ALA A 149 -21.41 7.12 -17.09
C ALA A 149 -22.33 5.98 -16.64
N GLU A 150 -22.22 4.80 -17.27
CA GLU A 150 -23.04 3.63 -16.92
C GLU A 150 -22.65 3.05 -15.55
N VAL A 151 -21.35 3.06 -15.23
CA VAL A 151 -20.86 2.69 -13.90
C VAL A 151 -21.48 3.59 -12.82
N VAL A 152 -21.42 4.91 -13.02
CA VAL A 152 -22.01 5.90 -12.10
C VAL A 152 -23.52 5.69 -11.99
N GLN A 153 -24.22 5.43 -13.09
CA GLN A 153 -25.66 5.17 -13.09
C GLN A 153 -26.02 3.96 -12.22
N ARG A 154 -25.31 2.85 -12.39
CA ARG A 154 -25.56 1.63 -11.61
C ARG A 154 -25.17 1.78 -10.13
N GLU A 155 -24.05 2.43 -9.83
CA GLU A 155 -23.62 2.67 -8.45
C GLU A 155 -24.50 3.69 -7.72
N THR A 156 -25.05 4.68 -8.44
CA THR A 156 -26.04 5.62 -7.88
C THR A 156 -27.24 4.88 -7.30
N GLN A 157 -27.78 3.92 -8.04
CA GLN A 157 -28.91 3.12 -7.55
C GLN A 157 -28.53 2.29 -6.32
N ARG A 158 -27.36 1.63 -6.34
CA ARG A 158 -26.88 0.80 -5.22
C ARG A 158 -26.61 1.60 -3.96
N VAL A 159 -25.86 2.71 -4.06
CA VAL A 159 -25.53 3.55 -2.91
C VAL A 159 -26.79 4.15 -2.29
N ARG A 160 -27.74 4.63 -3.10
CA ARG A 160 -29.02 5.16 -2.60
C ARG A 160 -29.84 4.09 -1.88
N PHE A 161 -29.90 2.87 -2.42
CA PHE A 161 -30.58 1.74 -1.77
C PHE A 161 -29.91 1.37 -0.44
N GLU A 162 -28.59 1.18 -0.41
CA GLU A 162 -27.84 0.85 0.80
C GLU A 162 -27.95 1.94 1.88
N THR A 163 -27.95 3.21 1.46
CA THR A 163 -28.12 4.35 2.38
C THR A 163 -29.49 4.34 3.04
N ARG A 164 -30.54 3.94 2.31
CA ARG A 164 -31.90 3.81 2.85
C ARG A 164 -32.02 2.63 3.82
N GLU A 165 -31.47 1.47 3.47
CA GLU A 165 -31.65 0.23 4.23
C GLU A 165 -30.67 0.09 5.41
N ASN A 166 -29.44 0.58 5.28
CA ASN A 166 -28.42 0.44 6.32
C ASN A 166 -27.42 1.63 6.33
N PRO A 167 -27.80 2.76 6.95
CA PRO A 167 -26.97 3.97 7.01
C PRO A 167 -25.59 3.77 7.65
N ALA A 168 -25.48 2.85 8.61
CA ALA A 168 -24.24 2.56 9.33
C ALA A 168 -23.22 1.80 8.47
N LEU A 169 -23.68 0.94 7.56
CA LEU A 169 -22.81 0.24 6.61
C LEU A 169 -22.34 1.18 5.49
N ALA A 170 -23.25 2.04 5.01
CA ALA A 170 -22.99 2.99 3.94
C ALA A 170 -21.90 4.01 4.32
N THR A 171 -21.87 4.43 5.60
CA THR A 171 -20.91 5.38 6.18
C THR A 171 -19.61 4.76 6.70
N ARG A 172 -19.46 3.42 6.66
CA ARG A 172 -18.25 2.72 7.13
C ARG A 172 -17.03 3.14 6.30
N GLY A 173 -16.02 3.70 6.98
CA GLY A 173 -14.77 4.19 6.37
C GLY A 173 -14.81 5.68 5.98
N ILE A 174 -15.94 6.36 6.16
CA ILE A 174 -16.07 7.81 5.93
C ILE A 174 -15.77 8.54 7.26
N PRO A 175 -14.88 9.55 7.29
CA PRO A 175 -14.63 10.35 8.50
C PRO A 175 -15.93 10.96 9.04
N SER A 176 -16.11 10.94 10.38
CA SER A 176 -17.36 11.31 11.07
C SER A 176 -17.84 12.77 10.90
N LEU A 177 -17.11 13.59 10.15
CA LEU A 177 -17.40 15.02 9.90
C LEU A 177 -18.20 15.27 8.61
N ALA A 178 -18.40 14.28 7.75
CA ALA A 178 -19.30 14.40 6.59
C ALA A 178 -20.73 13.98 6.98
N LYS A 179 -21.39 14.78 7.83
CA LYS A 179 -22.81 14.60 8.18
C LYS A 179 -23.77 15.38 7.27
N ASP A 180 -23.25 16.04 6.24
CA ASP A 180 -24.03 16.76 5.25
C ASP A 180 -24.25 15.87 4.02
N GLU A 181 -25.36 16.06 3.31
CA GLU A 181 -25.86 15.25 2.18
C GLU A 181 -24.85 15.03 1.01
N LEU A 182 -23.70 15.70 1.03
CA LEU A 182 -22.63 15.62 0.04
C LEU A 182 -21.80 14.32 0.04
N TRP A 183 -21.95 13.43 1.01
CA TRP A 183 -21.18 12.18 1.02
C TRP A 183 -21.69 11.13 0.02
N ILE A 184 -22.98 11.18 -0.37
CA ILE A 184 -23.58 10.20 -1.28
C ILE A 184 -22.96 10.30 -2.69
N PRO A 185 -22.87 11.50 -3.31
CA PRO A 185 -22.15 11.67 -4.57
C PRO A 185 -20.69 11.20 -4.50
N GLN A 186 -19.96 11.58 -3.46
CA GLN A 186 -18.57 11.15 -3.27
C GLN A 186 -18.45 9.62 -3.16
N ARG A 187 -19.38 8.98 -2.47
CA ARG A 187 -19.43 7.52 -2.35
C ARG A 187 -19.71 6.83 -3.69
N ILE A 188 -20.52 7.45 -4.55
CA ILE A 188 -20.79 6.97 -5.91
C ILE A 188 -19.53 7.09 -6.76
N ASP A 189 -18.85 8.23 -6.72
CA ASP A 189 -17.59 8.44 -7.43
C ASP A 189 -16.50 7.48 -6.95
N ASP A 190 -16.28 7.30 -5.65
CA ASP A 190 -15.32 6.34 -5.10
C ASP A 190 -15.55 4.91 -5.63
N ARG A 191 -16.83 4.51 -5.72
CA ARG A 191 -17.22 3.19 -6.25
C ARG A 191 -17.04 3.11 -7.76
N ALA A 192 -17.36 4.18 -8.47
CA ALA A 192 -17.16 4.26 -9.90
C ALA A 192 -15.67 4.18 -10.23
N ASP A 193 -14.84 4.96 -9.56
CA ASP A 193 -13.38 4.96 -9.73
C ASP A 193 -12.77 3.59 -9.39
N PHE A 194 -13.27 2.92 -8.34
CA PHE A 194 -12.84 1.56 -8.02
C PHE A 194 -13.08 0.58 -9.18
N ARG A 195 -14.19 0.72 -9.92
CA ARG A 195 -14.53 -0.09 -11.10
C ARG A 195 -13.75 0.34 -12.33
N MET A 196 -13.57 1.65 -12.52
CA MET A 196 -12.78 2.24 -13.60
C MET A 196 -11.27 1.96 -13.47
N ARG A 197 -10.79 1.29 -12.41
CA ARG A 197 -9.42 0.72 -12.41
C ARG A 197 -9.17 -0.31 -13.52
N ALA A 198 -10.23 -0.83 -14.13
CA ALA A 198 -10.14 -1.70 -15.30
C ALA A 198 -9.93 -0.92 -16.62
N ASP A 199 -10.16 0.40 -16.63
CA ASP A 199 -9.78 1.30 -17.73
C ASP A 199 -8.27 1.57 -17.60
N LEU A 200 -7.49 0.88 -18.45
CA LEU A 200 -6.04 0.85 -18.35
C LEU A 200 -5.40 1.98 -19.13
N ASN A 201 -6.03 2.40 -20.22
CA ASN A 201 -5.56 3.48 -21.08
C ASN A 201 -6.06 4.86 -20.60
N LYS A 202 -7.00 4.89 -19.65
CA LYS A 202 -7.62 6.06 -19.03
C LYS A 202 -8.42 6.92 -20.00
N ASP A 203 -9.07 6.31 -20.99
CA ASP A 203 -9.91 6.99 -21.95
C ASP A 203 -11.37 7.17 -21.49
N GLY A 204 -11.70 6.69 -20.28
CA GLY A 204 -13.03 6.80 -19.68
C GLY A 204 -13.98 5.67 -20.07
N ARG A 205 -13.50 4.67 -20.81
CA ARG A 205 -14.22 3.49 -21.26
C ARG A 205 -13.43 2.25 -20.84
N ILE A 206 -14.12 1.12 -20.68
CA ILE A 206 -13.50 -0.18 -20.44
C ILE A 206 -13.90 -1.05 -21.62
N ASP A 207 -12.97 -1.25 -22.54
CA ASP A 207 -13.17 -2.06 -23.72
C ASP A 207 -12.81 -3.54 -23.50
N TRP A 208 -13.06 -4.39 -24.49
CA TRP A 208 -12.80 -5.82 -24.39
C TRP A 208 -11.31 -6.17 -24.13
N PRO A 209 -10.33 -5.59 -24.87
CA PRO A 209 -8.92 -5.71 -24.52
C PRO A 209 -8.59 -5.38 -23.06
N GLU A 210 -9.17 -4.30 -22.52
CA GLU A 210 -8.96 -3.86 -21.15
C GLU A 210 -9.61 -4.77 -20.13
N MET A 211 -10.85 -5.22 -20.37
CA MET A 211 -11.51 -6.25 -19.53
C MET A 211 -10.67 -7.53 -19.45
N LEU A 212 -10.13 -7.98 -20.59
CA LEU A 212 -9.25 -9.15 -20.67
C LEU A 212 -7.93 -8.92 -19.93
N ALA A 213 -7.31 -7.75 -20.11
CA ALA A 213 -6.06 -7.39 -19.47
C ALA A 213 -6.22 -7.26 -17.95
N PHE A 214 -7.35 -6.74 -17.49
CA PHE A 214 -7.71 -6.68 -16.07
C PHE A 214 -7.99 -8.07 -15.48
N ALA A 215 -8.64 -8.96 -16.22
CA ALA A 215 -8.96 -10.31 -15.76
C ALA A 215 -7.77 -11.29 -15.72
N LYS A 216 -6.68 -11.03 -16.47
CA LYS A 216 -5.49 -11.91 -16.56
C LYS A 216 -4.62 -11.97 -15.28
N PRO A 217 -4.19 -10.84 -14.67
CA PRO A 217 -3.31 -10.81 -13.51
C PRO A 217 -4.07 -10.86 -12.17
N TYR A 218 -5.40 -10.83 -12.18
CA TYR A 218 -6.18 -10.86 -10.95
C TYR A 218 -5.93 -12.17 -10.21
N PRO A 219 -5.46 -12.15 -8.95
CA PRO A 219 -5.36 -13.37 -8.16
C PRO A 219 -6.75 -13.99 -8.11
N GLN A 220 -6.84 -15.22 -8.62
CA GLN A 220 -8.00 -16.11 -8.61
C GLN A 220 -8.79 -15.83 -7.32
N TYR A 221 -10.03 -15.35 -7.43
CA TYR A 221 -10.90 -15.22 -6.26
C TYR A 221 -10.83 -16.54 -5.48
N PRO A 222 -10.56 -16.54 -4.15
CA PRO A 222 -10.44 -17.77 -3.37
C PRO A 222 -11.71 -18.63 -3.38
N ILE A 223 -12.81 -18.12 -3.93
CA ILE A 223 -14.08 -18.84 -4.12
C ILE A 223 -13.92 -20.03 -5.10
N TYR A 224 -13.00 -19.97 -6.08
CA TYR A 224 -12.83 -21.03 -7.09
C TYR A 224 -11.57 -21.89 -6.93
N ARG A 225 -10.72 -21.63 -5.91
CA ARG A 225 -9.56 -22.46 -5.58
C ARG A 225 -9.85 -23.46 -4.45
N GLN A 226 -11.13 -23.69 -4.15
CA GLN A 226 -11.58 -24.47 -3.00
C GLN A 226 -11.13 -25.93 -3.06
N ASP A 227 -10.98 -26.50 -4.27
CA ASP A 227 -10.62 -27.91 -4.42
C ASP A 227 -9.13 -28.15 -4.61
N GLU A 228 -8.28 -27.14 -4.83
CA GLU A 228 -6.83 -27.35 -4.93
C GLU A 228 -6.25 -28.10 -3.69
N PRO A 229 -6.60 -27.72 -2.44
CA PRO A 229 -6.19 -28.48 -1.26
C PRO A 229 -6.72 -29.92 -1.26
N ILE A 230 -7.87 -30.17 -1.90
CA ILE A 230 -8.49 -31.49 -2.01
C ILE A 230 -7.70 -32.37 -3.00
N TYR A 231 -7.30 -31.84 -4.16
CA TYR A 231 -6.42 -32.58 -5.09
C TYR A 231 -5.10 -32.93 -4.43
N ARG A 232 -4.47 -31.96 -3.74
CA ARG A 232 -3.22 -32.20 -2.99
C ARG A 232 -3.40 -33.22 -1.86
N MET A 233 -4.58 -33.25 -1.23
CA MET A 233 -4.92 -34.27 -0.25
C MET A 233 -5.02 -35.65 -0.90
N ILE A 234 -5.75 -35.78 -2.01
CA ILE A 234 -5.91 -37.08 -2.67
C ILE A 234 -4.53 -37.64 -3.00
N MET A 235 -3.66 -36.84 -3.60
CA MET A 235 -2.27 -37.19 -3.91
C MET A 235 -1.41 -37.59 -2.70
N SER A 236 -1.83 -37.31 -1.46
CA SER A 236 -1.12 -37.79 -0.27
C SER A 236 -1.38 -39.26 0.06
N PHE A 237 -2.32 -39.90 -0.65
CA PHE A 237 -2.66 -41.33 -0.53
C PHE A 237 -2.03 -42.21 -1.62
N ASP A 238 -1.13 -41.64 -2.41
CA ASP A 238 -0.26 -42.35 -3.34
C ASP A 238 0.71 -43.24 -2.52
N GLU A 239 0.36 -44.52 -2.34
CA GLU A 239 1.08 -45.44 -1.46
C GLU A 239 2.28 -46.08 -2.18
N ASP A 240 2.19 -46.25 -3.50
CA ASP A 240 3.27 -46.82 -4.32
C ASP A 240 4.22 -45.78 -4.92
N GLY A 241 3.87 -44.50 -4.83
CA GLY A 241 4.71 -43.35 -5.19
C GLY A 241 4.78 -43.12 -6.69
N ASP A 242 3.81 -43.59 -7.47
CA ASP A 242 3.78 -43.47 -8.92
C ASP A 242 3.32 -42.09 -9.43
N GLY A 243 2.87 -41.22 -8.51
CA GLY A 243 2.42 -39.86 -8.77
C GLY A 243 0.95 -39.75 -9.15
N ALA A 244 0.21 -40.85 -9.07
CA ALA A 244 -1.22 -40.95 -9.28
C ALA A 244 -1.88 -41.65 -8.08
N VAL A 245 -3.21 -41.51 -7.95
CA VAL A 245 -3.96 -42.20 -6.90
C VAL A 245 -5.09 -42.97 -7.52
N THR A 246 -4.98 -44.28 -7.44
CA THR A 246 -5.98 -45.24 -7.90
C THR A 246 -7.22 -45.23 -6.99
N ILE A 247 -8.32 -45.77 -7.50
CA ILE A 247 -9.54 -45.92 -6.69
C ILE A 247 -9.31 -46.87 -5.52
N GLU A 248 -8.49 -47.91 -5.69
CA GLU A 248 -8.15 -48.87 -4.65
C GLU A 248 -7.39 -48.22 -3.49
N GLU A 249 -6.38 -47.40 -3.76
CA GLU A 249 -5.62 -46.67 -2.73
C GLU A 249 -6.50 -45.68 -1.97
N PHE A 250 -7.34 -44.96 -2.70
CA PHE A 250 -8.29 -44.02 -2.11
C PHE A 250 -9.34 -44.74 -1.23
N GLU A 251 -9.79 -45.93 -1.64
CA GLU A 251 -10.68 -46.78 -0.83
C GLU A 251 -10.02 -47.25 0.47
N GLN A 252 -8.75 -47.64 0.43
CA GLN A 252 -8.04 -48.06 1.64
C GLN A 252 -7.94 -46.89 2.63
N ALA A 253 -7.63 -45.69 2.14
CA ALA A 253 -7.67 -44.48 2.95
C ALA A 253 -9.07 -44.22 3.54
N ALA A 254 -10.12 -44.35 2.75
CA ALA A 254 -11.51 -44.21 3.22
C ALA A 254 -11.87 -45.23 4.30
N LYS A 255 -11.54 -46.51 4.10
CA LYS A 255 -11.77 -47.58 5.07
C LYS A 255 -11.07 -47.26 6.39
N ARG A 256 -9.83 -46.75 6.36
CA ARG A 256 -9.10 -46.34 7.58
C ARG A 256 -9.84 -45.24 8.36
N VAL A 257 -10.38 -44.21 7.68
CA VAL A 257 -11.16 -43.15 8.36
C VAL A 257 -12.46 -43.69 8.93
N PHE A 258 -13.16 -44.55 8.19
CA PHE A 258 -14.40 -45.15 8.67
C PHE A 258 -14.18 -45.91 9.98
N HIS A 259 -13.16 -46.77 10.04
CA HIS A 259 -12.81 -47.51 11.26
C HIS A 259 -12.34 -46.59 12.40
N PHE A 260 -11.80 -45.42 12.08
CA PHE A 260 -11.44 -44.42 13.08
C PHE A 260 -12.68 -43.70 13.65
N MET A 261 -13.72 -43.48 12.84
CA MET A 261 -14.97 -42.85 13.26
C MET A 261 -15.92 -43.83 13.96
N ASP A 262 -15.95 -45.09 13.55
CA ASP A 262 -16.73 -46.17 14.15
C ASP A 262 -16.07 -46.68 15.45
N VAL A 263 -16.19 -45.87 16.51
CA VAL A 263 -15.54 -46.11 17.80
C VAL A 263 -16.09 -47.37 18.47
N ASN A 264 -17.39 -47.60 18.36
CA ASN A 264 -18.05 -48.75 18.98
C ASN A 264 -17.90 -50.05 18.15
N LYS A 265 -17.41 -49.95 16.90
CA LYS A 265 -17.15 -51.03 15.94
C LYS A 265 -18.39 -51.84 15.57
N ASP A 266 -19.55 -51.18 15.52
CA ASP A 266 -20.82 -51.80 15.14
C ASP A 266 -21.05 -51.81 13.61
N GLY A 267 -20.14 -51.22 12.83
CA GLY A 267 -20.19 -51.17 11.37
C GLY A 267 -21.12 -50.07 10.83
N THR A 268 -21.64 -49.19 11.69
CA THR A 268 -22.51 -48.07 11.32
C THR A 268 -22.08 -46.78 12.02
N LEU A 269 -22.04 -45.67 11.27
CA LEU A 269 -21.70 -44.38 11.87
C LEU A 269 -22.92 -43.74 12.52
N SER A 270 -22.99 -43.73 13.85
CA SER A 270 -24.04 -43.02 14.58
C SER A 270 -23.86 -41.51 14.48
N LYS A 271 -24.95 -40.75 14.72
CA LYS A 271 -24.89 -39.28 14.79
C LYS A 271 -23.86 -38.82 15.83
N ASN A 272 -23.78 -39.50 16.97
CA ASN A 272 -22.88 -39.14 18.06
C ASN A 272 -21.41 -39.43 17.74
N GLU A 273 -21.10 -40.45 16.95
CA GLU A 273 -19.72 -40.74 16.50
C GLU A 273 -19.25 -39.72 15.46
N ILE A 274 -20.13 -39.40 14.52
CA ILE A 274 -19.88 -38.35 13.53
C ILE A 274 -19.75 -36.99 14.22
N ASP A 275 -20.66 -36.68 15.15
CA ASP A 275 -20.64 -35.47 15.97
C ASP A 275 -19.62 -35.55 17.12
N ALA A 276 -18.85 -36.62 17.30
CA ALA A 276 -17.67 -36.62 18.16
C ALA A 276 -16.41 -36.31 17.35
N PHE A 277 -16.46 -36.61 16.06
CA PHE A 277 -15.40 -36.37 15.10
C PHE A 277 -15.47 -35.00 14.42
N ARG A 278 -16.68 -34.44 14.25
CA ARG A 278 -16.94 -33.15 13.58
C ARG A 278 -16.81 -31.89 14.46
N PRO A 279 -17.09 -31.87 15.77
CA PRO A 279 -16.92 -30.66 16.57
C PRO A 279 -15.56 -30.62 17.26
N ASN A 280 -14.93 -29.44 17.20
CA ASN A 280 -13.77 -29.01 18.00
C ASN A 280 -12.36 -29.45 17.56
N ILE A 281 -12.06 -29.42 16.26
CA ILE A 281 -10.68 -29.15 15.81
C ILE A 281 -10.57 -27.82 15.06
N SER A 282 -11.57 -27.45 14.24
CA SER A 282 -11.57 -26.13 13.58
C SER A 282 -11.67 -25.00 14.60
N THR A 283 -12.62 -25.00 15.53
CA THR A 283 -12.74 -23.93 16.55
C THR A 283 -11.64 -23.95 17.60
N VAL A 284 -11.19 -25.10 18.11
CA VAL A 284 -10.18 -25.13 19.17
C VAL A 284 -8.76 -24.92 18.64
N LEU A 285 -8.41 -25.42 17.45
CA LEU A 285 -7.12 -25.13 16.84
C LEU A 285 -7.11 -23.82 16.05
N GLN A 286 -8.22 -23.36 15.43
CA GLN A 286 -8.24 -22.02 14.83
C GLN A 286 -8.26 -20.95 15.92
N HIS A 287 -8.98 -21.12 17.04
CA HIS A 287 -8.83 -20.18 18.15
C HIS A 287 -7.46 -20.30 18.80
N LYS A 288 -6.90 -21.48 19.10
CA LYS A 288 -5.57 -21.58 19.75
C LYS A 288 -4.39 -21.23 18.83
N ALA A 289 -4.43 -21.57 17.55
CA ALA A 289 -3.37 -21.22 16.60
C ALA A 289 -3.51 -19.77 16.14
N ALA A 290 -4.72 -19.24 15.94
CA ALA A 290 -4.87 -17.80 15.67
C ALA A 290 -4.59 -16.97 16.92
N THR A 291 -4.90 -17.43 18.14
CA THR A 291 -4.49 -16.71 19.36
C THR A 291 -3.00 -16.85 19.62
N ALA A 292 -2.38 -18.03 19.46
CA ALA A 292 -0.94 -18.18 19.66
C ALA A 292 -0.13 -17.45 18.58
N GLU A 293 -0.59 -17.42 17.33
CA GLU A 293 0.04 -16.65 16.26
C GLU A 293 -0.23 -15.14 16.41
N ALA A 294 -1.44 -14.73 16.83
CA ALA A 294 -1.70 -13.33 17.17
C ALA A 294 -0.93 -12.87 18.41
N GLU A 295 -0.80 -13.71 19.44
CA GLU A 295 0.01 -13.48 20.64
C GLU A 295 1.49 -13.43 20.29
N LYS A 296 1.98 -14.34 19.45
CA LYS A 296 3.35 -14.30 18.93
C LYS A 296 3.60 -13.04 18.11
N ARG A 297 2.71 -12.68 17.17
CA ARG A 297 2.80 -11.44 16.40
C ARG A 297 2.70 -10.21 17.30
N MET A 298 1.89 -10.25 18.36
CA MET A 298 1.79 -9.19 19.36
C MET A 298 3.07 -9.08 20.19
N HIS A 299 3.64 -10.19 20.65
CA HIS A 299 4.92 -10.24 21.37
C HIS A 299 6.08 -9.79 20.48
N GLU A 300 6.11 -10.21 19.22
CA GLU A 300 7.10 -9.77 18.23
C GLU A 300 6.96 -8.27 17.94
N ARG A 301 5.73 -7.76 17.75
CA ARG A 301 5.48 -6.31 17.61
C ARG A 301 5.89 -5.54 18.85
N GLN A 302 5.56 -6.03 20.04
CA GLN A 302 5.96 -5.41 21.31
C GLN A 302 7.48 -5.45 21.50
N ALA A 303 8.15 -6.54 21.13
CA ALA A 303 9.61 -6.65 21.19
C ALA A 303 10.27 -5.68 20.20
N LYS A 304 9.76 -5.60 18.96
CA LYS A 304 10.22 -4.65 17.94
C LYS A 304 10.02 -3.20 18.39
N THR A 305 8.87 -2.87 18.98
CA THR A 305 8.58 -1.54 19.55
C THR A 305 9.47 -1.20 20.74
N LYS A 306 9.73 -2.16 21.64
CA LYS A 306 10.70 -1.96 22.74
C LYS A 306 12.10 -1.68 22.21
N GLN A 307 12.50 -2.34 21.13
CA GLN A 307 13.81 -2.15 20.53
C GLN A 307 13.92 -0.82 19.78
N SER A 308 12.91 -0.43 19.00
CA SER A 308 12.89 0.84 18.25
C SER A 308 12.81 2.07 19.16
N CYS A 309 12.16 1.95 20.32
CA CYS A 309 12.08 3.02 21.32
C CYS A 309 13.17 2.93 22.39
N ALA A 310 14.18 2.07 22.23
CA ALA A 310 15.25 1.90 23.21
C ALA A 310 16.14 3.15 23.27
N MET A 311 16.26 3.75 24.46
CA MET A 311 17.20 4.85 24.70
C MET A 311 18.57 4.32 25.14
N PRO A 312 19.67 4.99 24.79
CA PRO A 312 21.01 4.62 25.23
C PRO A 312 21.17 4.74 26.75
N GLN A 313 22.08 3.95 27.31
CA GLN A 313 22.42 3.99 28.73
C GLN A 313 23.05 5.34 29.11
N LEU A 314 22.62 5.89 30.25
CA LEU A 314 23.04 7.17 30.81
C LEU A 314 24.25 6.99 31.73
N SER A 315 25.23 7.90 31.70
CA SER A 315 26.27 7.94 32.73
C SER A 315 25.73 8.38 34.10
N ALA A 316 26.34 7.89 35.19
CA ALA A 316 25.91 8.24 36.54
C ALA A 316 26.04 9.75 36.85
N ALA A 317 26.84 10.52 36.08
CA ALA A 317 27.06 11.95 36.32
C ALA A 317 26.14 12.86 35.49
N ALA A 318 25.40 12.32 34.52
CA ALA A 318 24.63 13.13 33.59
C ALA A 318 23.32 13.67 34.17
N THR A 319 23.05 14.93 33.86
CA THR A 319 21.76 15.60 34.08
C THR A 319 20.84 15.32 32.90
N VAL A 320 19.65 14.79 33.18
CA VAL A 320 18.66 14.46 32.15
C VAL A 320 17.77 15.66 31.90
N LEU A 321 17.78 16.15 30.66
CA LEU A 321 16.95 17.27 30.21
C LEU A 321 15.89 16.75 29.24
N LEU A 322 14.64 17.11 29.48
CA LEU A 322 13.54 16.82 28.56
C LEU A 322 12.99 18.14 27.99
N LEU A 323 13.01 18.23 26.67
CA LEU A 323 12.51 19.35 25.90
C LEU A 323 11.32 18.89 25.06
N GLU A 324 10.13 19.28 25.49
CA GLU A 324 8.95 19.26 24.63
C GLU A 324 8.91 20.60 23.89
N ALA A 325 9.45 20.61 22.68
CA ALA A 325 9.71 21.85 21.97
C ALA A 325 9.00 21.87 20.62
N ARG A 326 8.28 22.98 20.38
CA ARG A 326 7.77 23.36 19.07
C ARG A 326 8.76 24.33 18.46
N ALA A 327 9.22 24.04 17.25
CA ALA A 327 10.03 24.97 16.50
C ALA A 327 9.20 26.20 16.10
N ASP A 328 9.85 27.36 16.07
CA ASP A 328 9.20 28.65 15.79
C ASP A 328 9.65 29.26 14.46
N ALA A 329 10.51 28.59 13.70
CA ALA A 329 10.99 29.01 12.39
C ALA A 329 10.80 27.93 11.32
N LEU A 330 10.85 28.35 10.05
CA LEU A 330 10.82 27.49 8.88
C LEU A 330 12.24 27.15 8.42
N SER A 331 12.49 25.89 8.09
CA SER A 331 13.80 25.45 7.59
C SER A 331 13.93 25.73 6.08
N THR A 332 15.12 26.10 5.61
CA THR A 332 15.45 26.11 4.16
C THR A 332 15.85 24.74 3.61
N ALA A 333 15.88 23.72 4.46
CA ALA A 333 16.14 22.33 4.10
C ALA A 333 15.00 21.39 4.55
N THR A 334 14.73 20.37 3.74
CA THR A 334 13.74 19.32 4.03
C THR A 334 14.40 18.04 4.51
N ILE A 335 13.73 17.31 5.40
CA ILE A 335 14.08 15.93 5.73
C ILE A 335 13.20 14.99 4.91
N GLY A 336 13.82 14.17 4.06
CA GLY A 336 13.20 13.07 3.32
C GLY A 336 12.74 13.44 1.90
N ALA A 337 11.86 14.44 1.73
CA ALA A 337 11.35 14.80 0.41
C ALA A 337 10.88 16.26 0.29
N GLN A 338 10.88 16.80 -0.93
CA GLN A 338 10.54 18.19 -1.25
C GLN A 338 9.12 18.64 -0.84
N TRP A 339 8.18 17.70 -0.69
CA TRP A 339 6.78 17.98 -0.32
C TRP A 339 6.53 17.90 1.20
N ILE A 340 7.57 17.71 2.00
CA ILE A 340 7.50 17.67 3.46
C ILE A 340 7.91 19.03 3.99
N ALA A 341 7.04 19.73 4.73
CA ALA A 341 7.42 20.98 5.40
C ALA A 341 8.19 20.68 6.69
N THR A 342 9.40 21.23 6.79
CA THR A 342 10.32 21.03 7.91
C THR A 342 10.51 22.35 8.66
N GLU A 343 10.31 22.34 9.97
CA GLU A 343 10.55 23.47 10.85
C GLU A 343 12.02 23.49 11.32
N ALA A 344 12.45 24.62 11.86
CA ALA A 344 13.78 24.79 12.43
C ALA A 344 13.67 25.45 13.82
N GLY A 345 14.49 24.99 14.76
CA GLY A 345 14.58 25.59 16.08
C GLY A 345 16.02 25.65 16.56
N SER A 346 16.36 26.64 17.37
CA SER A 346 17.70 26.80 17.94
C SER A 346 17.71 26.50 19.43
N ILE A 347 18.73 25.77 19.89
CA ILE A 347 18.97 25.45 21.31
C ILE A 347 20.40 25.87 21.64
N ASP A 348 20.54 26.83 22.54
CA ASP A 348 21.85 27.24 23.03
C ASP A 348 22.18 26.54 24.35
N ILE A 349 23.33 25.88 24.41
CA ILE A 349 23.79 25.17 25.60
C ILE A 349 24.71 26.08 26.39
N GLU A 350 24.25 26.52 27.55
CA GLU A 350 25.07 27.34 28.44
C GLU A 350 26.32 26.58 28.93
N PRO A 351 27.43 27.28 29.19
CA PRO A 351 28.62 26.70 29.81
C PRO A 351 28.30 26.03 31.16
N GLY A 352 28.98 24.93 31.46
CA GLY A 352 28.82 24.22 32.72
C GLY A 352 29.63 22.93 32.77
N THR A 353 29.71 22.32 33.95
CA THR A 353 30.61 21.18 34.22
C THR A 353 29.93 19.82 34.16
N SER A 354 28.61 19.76 34.35
CA SER A 354 27.87 18.48 34.33
C SER A 354 27.56 18.06 32.90
N PRO A 355 27.77 16.77 32.54
CA PRO A 355 27.34 16.23 31.25
C PRO A 355 25.81 16.23 31.15
N LEU A 356 25.31 16.42 29.93
CA LEU A 356 23.91 16.57 29.61
C LEU A 356 23.43 15.39 28.77
N TYR A 357 22.31 14.81 29.19
CA TYR A 357 21.56 13.85 28.41
C TYR A 357 20.26 14.51 27.98
N VAL A 358 20.21 14.87 26.70
CA VAL A 358 19.17 15.74 26.16
C VAL A 358 18.18 14.90 25.38
N VAL A 359 16.91 14.91 25.79
CA VAL A 359 15.81 14.28 25.08
C VAL A 359 14.95 15.37 24.49
N ILE A 360 14.82 15.41 23.17
CA ILE A 360 13.95 16.35 22.46
C ILE A 360 12.78 15.56 21.86
N SER A 361 11.57 15.99 22.18
CA SER A 361 10.33 15.48 21.61
C SER A 361 9.66 16.55 20.76
N SER A 362 9.40 16.25 19.49
CA SER A 362 8.82 17.19 18.53
C SER A 362 7.65 16.59 17.75
N HIS A 363 6.64 17.43 17.48
CA HIS A 363 5.43 16.99 16.78
C HIS A 363 5.57 17.01 15.25
N ASN A 364 6.12 18.09 14.71
CA ASN A 364 6.30 18.30 13.28
C ASN A 364 7.71 17.89 12.84
N PRO A 365 7.94 17.65 11.53
CA PRO A 365 9.29 17.48 11.01
C PRO A 365 10.16 18.68 11.37
N VAL A 366 11.32 18.47 11.97
CA VAL A 366 12.13 19.57 12.53
C VAL A 366 13.63 19.30 12.47
N ILE A 367 14.39 20.37 12.23
CA ILE A 367 15.86 20.39 12.39
C ILE A 367 16.22 21.29 13.57
N TRP A 368 16.84 20.72 14.61
CA TRP A 368 17.32 21.46 15.77
C TRP A 368 18.78 21.92 15.57
N GLN A 369 19.04 23.21 15.71
CA GLN A 369 20.40 23.77 15.69
C GLN A 369 20.91 23.91 17.13
N LEU A 370 21.89 23.09 17.51
CA LEU A 370 22.51 23.17 18.82
C LEU A 370 23.79 24.00 18.76
N SER A 371 23.91 24.98 19.65
CA SER A 371 25.05 25.89 19.76
C SER A 371 25.55 26.02 21.20
N GLY A 372 26.65 26.75 21.40
CA GLY A 372 27.24 26.98 22.72
C GLY A 372 28.12 25.82 23.17
N ALA A 373 27.99 25.41 24.44
CA ALA A 373 28.79 24.35 25.06
C ALA A 373 28.29 22.93 24.71
N VAL A 374 28.14 22.64 23.41
CA VAL A 374 27.62 21.35 22.89
C VAL A 374 28.46 20.13 23.30
N ASP A 375 29.73 20.33 23.65
CA ASP A 375 30.61 19.26 24.17
C ASP A 375 30.08 18.62 25.45
N ARG A 376 29.25 19.35 26.21
CA ARG A 376 28.57 18.84 27.40
C ARG A 376 27.54 17.77 27.07
N ILE A 377 27.04 17.72 25.83
CA ILE A 377 26.03 16.73 25.43
C ILE A 377 26.72 15.38 25.31
N GLU A 378 26.40 14.52 26.28
CA GLU A 378 26.82 13.12 26.29
C GLU A 378 26.01 12.34 25.24
N ARG A 379 24.68 12.56 25.23
CA ARG A 379 23.75 11.96 24.28
C ARG A 379 22.61 12.93 23.96
N LEU A 380 22.26 12.97 22.68
CA LEU A 380 21.08 13.67 22.16
C LEU A 380 20.10 12.64 21.62
N VAL A 381 18.97 12.47 22.30
CA VAL A 381 17.88 11.58 21.88
C VAL A 381 16.81 12.41 21.20
N LEU A 382 16.56 12.11 19.94
CA LEU A 382 15.57 12.79 19.11
C LEU A 382 14.36 11.88 18.93
N ALA A 383 13.23 12.31 19.48
CA ALA A 383 11.94 11.66 19.36
C ALA A 383 11.00 12.55 18.54
N GLY A 384 10.32 11.96 17.56
CA GLY A 384 9.33 12.66 16.75
C GLY A 384 7.98 11.96 16.73
N GLU A 385 6.94 12.67 16.29
CA GLU A 385 5.63 12.08 16.01
C GLU A 385 5.31 11.98 14.52
N SER A 386 5.83 12.89 13.70
CA SER A 386 5.52 12.95 12.27
C SER A 386 6.46 12.08 11.45
N THR A 387 5.90 11.24 10.58
CA THR A 387 6.65 10.42 9.60
C THR A 387 6.49 10.95 8.16
N GLY A 388 5.63 11.96 8.00
CA GLY A 388 5.31 12.64 6.74
C GLY A 388 4.22 13.71 6.97
N PRO A 389 3.76 14.41 5.92
CA PRO A 389 2.77 15.48 6.03
C PRO A 389 1.45 14.99 6.64
N ASN A 390 1.18 15.44 7.87
CA ASN A 390 0.05 14.98 8.69
C ASN A 390 -0.01 13.44 8.89
N GLN A 391 1.11 12.73 8.75
CA GLN A 391 1.20 11.28 8.92
C GLN A 391 1.93 10.92 10.22
N LYS A 392 1.47 9.82 10.84
CA LYS A 392 2.07 9.23 12.06
C LYS A 392 2.06 7.70 11.93
N LEU A 393 2.82 7.18 10.97
CA LEU A 393 2.83 5.74 10.67
C LEU A 393 3.67 4.99 11.72
N PRO A 394 3.10 4.04 12.49
CA PRO A 394 3.80 3.40 13.61
C PRO A 394 5.08 2.65 13.25
N GLU A 395 5.25 2.25 11.99
CA GLU A 395 6.40 1.45 11.53
C GLU A 395 7.50 2.30 10.87
N GLU A 396 7.31 3.61 10.76
CA GLU A 396 8.27 4.52 10.14
C GLU A 396 9.04 5.35 11.19
N ILE A 397 10.25 5.76 10.84
CA ILE A 397 11.08 6.61 11.70
C ILE A 397 10.59 8.06 11.57
N PRO A 398 10.34 8.77 12.68
CA PRO A 398 9.96 10.17 12.63
C PRO A 398 11.00 11.05 11.94
N LEU A 399 10.53 12.10 11.26
CA LEU A 399 11.36 13.03 10.51
C LEU A 399 11.93 14.09 11.46
N ILE A 400 13.17 13.89 11.90
CA ILE A 400 13.83 14.80 12.83
C ILE A 400 15.32 14.79 12.58
N GLY A 401 15.97 15.94 12.79
CA GLY A 401 17.41 16.09 12.64
C GLY A 401 17.99 17.11 13.58
N ALA A 402 19.31 17.13 13.66
CA ALA A 402 20.06 18.11 14.43
C ALA A 402 21.38 18.50 13.76
N THR A 403 21.87 19.68 14.12
CA THR A 403 23.22 20.17 13.79
C THR A 403 23.97 20.52 15.07
N GLY A 404 25.30 20.57 15.01
CA GLY A 404 26.16 20.98 16.14
C GLY A 404 26.51 19.87 17.13
N VAL A 405 25.96 18.66 16.97
CA VAL A 405 26.30 17.47 17.76
C VAL A 405 26.81 16.37 16.83
N PRO A 406 27.90 15.66 17.17
CA PRO A 406 28.44 14.63 16.30
C PRO A 406 27.54 13.38 16.26
N ALA A 407 27.52 12.70 15.11
CA ALA A 407 26.55 11.65 14.80
C ALA A 407 26.54 10.50 15.83
N GLU A 408 27.69 10.13 16.37
CA GLU A 408 27.83 9.06 17.37
C GLU A 408 27.18 9.36 18.72
N ARG A 409 26.84 10.64 18.98
CA ARG A 409 26.12 11.07 20.18
C ARG A 409 24.62 11.26 19.95
N ILE A 410 24.16 11.20 18.70
CA ILE A 410 22.75 11.36 18.32
C ILE A 410 22.09 9.99 18.22
N VAL A 411 20.89 9.87 18.79
CA VAL A 411 20.04 8.68 18.69
C VAL A 411 18.65 9.09 18.25
N PHE A 412 18.18 8.50 17.15
CA PHE A 412 16.80 8.65 16.68
C PHE A 412 15.94 7.53 17.25
N LEU A 413 14.82 7.88 17.90
CA LEU A 413 13.84 6.87 18.29
C LEU A 413 13.07 6.42 17.05
N GLY A 414 13.02 5.10 16.84
CA GLY A 414 12.64 4.50 15.56
C GLY A 414 11.15 4.44 15.26
N GLN A 415 10.27 4.94 16.15
CA GLN A 415 8.82 4.95 15.93
C GLN A 415 8.17 6.23 16.49
N PRO A 416 7.06 6.69 15.90
CA PRO A 416 6.30 7.80 16.45
C PRO A 416 5.63 7.38 17.76
N GLY A 417 5.60 8.30 18.73
CA GLY A 417 4.94 8.05 20.01
C GLY A 417 5.71 7.15 20.97
N CYS A 418 7.02 6.93 20.77
CA CYS A 418 7.90 6.29 21.77
C CYS A 418 7.75 6.95 23.16
N MET A 419 7.49 8.26 23.23
CA MET A 419 7.25 8.95 24.50
C MET A 419 5.89 8.62 25.13
N LYS A 420 4.86 8.32 24.33
CA LYS A 420 3.51 7.94 24.81
C LYS A 420 3.45 6.48 25.27
N LEU A 421 4.21 5.59 24.64
CA LEU A 421 4.29 4.16 25.00
C LEU A 421 4.77 3.90 26.44
N HIS A 422 5.45 4.88 27.04
CA HIS A 422 5.92 4.85 28.42
C HIS A 422 5.15 5.81 29.34
N ALA A 423 3.92 6.15 28.99
CA ALA A 423 3.00 6.88 29.85
C ALA A 423 1.72 6.06 30.04
N GLY A 424 1.61 5.38 31.18
CA GLY A 424 0.29 4.93 31.64
C GLY A 424 -0.53 6.20 31.92
N SER A 425 -1.76 6.23 31.44
CA SER A 425 -2.61 7.41 31.27
C SER A 425 -2.51 8.53 32.32
N VAL A 426 -2.69 9.75 31.79
CA VAL A 426 -3.17 11.02 32.37
C VAL A 426 -2.08 12.02 32.82
N ILE A 427 -2.24 13.24 32.29
CA ILE A 427 -1.58 14.54 32.60
C ILE A 427 -0.25 14.77 31.87
N GLN A 428 0.08 16.04 31.62
CA GLN A 428 1.24 16.64 30.91
C GLN A 428 2.65 16.07 31.20
N ASP A 429 2.76 14.99 31.99
CA ASP A 429 3.96 14.28 32.43
C ASP A 429 4.25 13.00 31.62
N GLU A 430 3.59 12.77 30.48
CA GLU A 430 3.74 11.51 29.73
C GLU A 430 5.19 11.27 29.25
N ALA A 431 5.82 12.28 28.65
CA ALA A 431 7.21 12.18 28.23
C ALA A 431 8.19 12.21 29.42
N ALA A 432 7.87 12.94 30.49
CA ALA A 432 8.69 12.98 31.71
C ALA A 432 8.71 11.61 32.39
N ALA A 433 7.57 10.94 32.48
CA ALA A 433 7.43 9.58 32.98
C ALA A 433 8.14 8.56 32.08
N ALA A 434 8.08 8.75 30.76
CA ALA A 434 8.82 7.94 29.80
C ALA A 434 10.33 8.01 30.04
N VAL A 435 10.85 9.23 30.11
CA VAL A 435 12.26 9.48 30.37
C VAL A 435 12.64 8.99 31.77
N ARG A 436 11.83 9.22 32.80
CA ARG A 436 12.08 8.71 34.16
C ARG A 436 12.20 7.19 34.20
N ARG A 437 11.30 6.48 33.52
CA ARG A 437 11.32 4.99 33.47
C ARG A 437 12.58 4.45 32.80
N VAL A 438 13.09 5.15 31.78
CA VAL A 438 14.23 4.67 30.99
C VAL A 438 15.57 5.17 31.55
N ALA A 439 15.64 6.44 31.95
CA ALA A 439 16.84 7.07 32.50
C ALA A 439 17.01 6.86 34.02
N GLY A 440 15.98 6.32 34.71
CA GLY A 440 15.99 6.05 36.16
C GLY A 440 16.05 7.30 37.04
N ARG A 441 15.87 8.50 36.46
CA ARG A 441 16.01 9.81 37.11
C ARG A 441 14.93 10.77 36.65
N GLU A 442 14.61 11.73 37.50
CA GLU A 442 13.69 12.80 37.14
C GLU A 442 14.31 13.70 36.08
N PRO A 443 13.68 13.87 34.90
CA PRO A 443 14.16 14.84 33.94
C PRO A 443 13.85 16.27 34.40
N VAL A 444 14.79 17.18 34.16
CA VAL A 444 14.49 18.61 34.25
C VAL A 444 13.71 19.01 33.00
N LEU A 445 12.46 19.42 33.21
CA LEU A 445 11.60 19.93 32.14
C LEU A 445 12.02 21.36 31.78
N ILE A 446 12.45 21.55 30.53
CA ILE A 446 12.79 22.87 30.02
C ILE A 446 11.63 23.37 29.17
N LYS A 447 11.03 24.49 29.59
CA LYS A 447 10.05 25.19 28.75
C LYS A 447 10.80 26.07 27.74
N PRO A 448 10.46 26.01 26.45
CA PRO A 448 11.09 26.86 25.45
C PRO A 448 10.82 28.33 25.77
N GLN A 449 11.87 29.15 25.72
CA GLN A 449 11.73 30.60 25.80
C GLN A 449 11.55 31.15 24.40
N SER A 450 10.41 31.79 24.15
CA SER A 450 10.18 32.49 22.87
C SER A 450 11.20 33.62 22.72
N ARG A 451 11.96 33.65 21.61
CA ARG A 451 12.80 34.82 21.29
C ARG A 451 11.92 36.07 21.23
N LYS A 452 12.43 37.20 21.74
CA LYS A 452 11.73 38.49 21.63
C LYS A 452 11.57 38.85 20.16
N ALA A 453 10.39 39.34 19.78
CA ALA A 453 9.98 39.66 18.42
C ALA A 453 10.80 40.75 17.70
N SER A 454 11.88 41.28 18.30
CA SER A 454 12.67 42.39 17.75
C SER A 454 13.39 42.04 16.45
N ASP A 455 13.73 40.76 16.25
CA ASP A 455 14.46 40.31 15.06
C ASP A 455 13.52 39.92 13.90
N ALA A 456 12.21 39.85 14.14
CA ALA A 456 11.18 39.52 13.15
C ALA A 456 10.71 40.74 12.33
N ALA A 457 11.15 41.95 12.67
CA ALA A 457 10.64 43.20 12.12
C ALA A 457 10.94 43.42 10.62
N SER A 458 11.83 42.64 10.01
CA SER A 458 12.20 42.74 8.60
C SER A 458 11.58 41.67 7.69
N LEU A 459 10.76 40.76 8.23
CA LEU A 459 10.17 39.65 7.47
C LEU A 459 8.70 39.92 7.11
N PRO A 460 8.20 39.44 5.96
CA PRO A 460 6.79 39.53 5.60
C PRO A 460 5.87 39.04 6.72
N HIS A 461 4.78 39.79 6.96
CA HIS A 461 3.80 39.47 8.00
C HIS A 461 3.23 38.05 7.84
N GLU A 462 3.06 37.60 6.60
CA GLU A 462 2.55 36.27 6.25
C GLU A 462 3.43 35.14 6.80
N ILE A 463 4.76 35.31 6.82
CA ILE A 463 5.69 34.34 7.39
C ILE A 463 5.69 34.44 8.92
N THR A 464 5.82 35.66 9.46
CA THR A 464 5.94 35.88 10.92
C THR A 464 4.67 35.55 11.70
N ARG A 465 3.51 35.54 11.03
CA ARG A 465 2.22 35.10 11.59
C ARG A 465 2.26 33.63 12.03
N PHE A 466 2.91 32.77 11.26
CA PHE A 466 2.98 31.34 11.52
C PHE A 466 4.31 30.91 12.13
N HIS A 467 5.40 31.57 11.74
CA HIS A 467 6.78 31.29 12.15
C HIS A 467 7.41 32.56 12.72
N ARG A 468 7.28 32.76 14.04
CA ARG A 468 7.83 33.96 14.72
C ARG A 468 9.35 34.07 14.60
N GLY A 469 10.04 32.93 14.52
CA GLY A 469 11.47 32.83 14.29
C GLY A 469 11.87 33.01 12.82
N GLY A 470 10.90 33.19 11.90
CA GLY A 470 11.15 33.48 10.50
C GLY A 470 11.62 32.27 9.69
N ILE A 471 12.57 32.50 8.78
CA ILE A 471 13.21 31.45 7.99
C ILE A 471 14.65 31.28 8.50
N VAL A 472 15.03 30.05 8.79
CA VAL A 472 16.38 29.68 9.26
C VAL A 472 17.09 28.93 8.16
N GLU A 473 18.27 29.45 7.80
CA GLU A 473 19.14 28.82 6.81
C GLU A 473 19.82 27.57 7.38
N ILE A 474 19.65 26.43 6.70
CA ILE A 474 20.25 25.15 7.06
C ILE A 474 21.15 24.67 5.92
N ASP A 475 22.42 24.36 6.19
CA ASP A 475 23.27 23.60 5.27
C ASP A 475 22.99 22.10 5.43
N PRO A 476 22.38 21.41 4.45
CA PRO A 476 22.04 19.99 4.56
C PRO A 476 23.22 19.08 4.92
N ARG A 477 24.44 19.46 4.54
CA ARG A 477 25.66 18.66 4.78
C ARG A 477 26.04 18.61 6.26
N THR A 478 25.56 19.56 7.05
CA THR A 478 25.85 19.67 8.48
C THR A 478 24.82 18.94 9.34
N VAL A 479 23.70 18.49 8.73
CA VAL A 479 22.58 17.90 9.44
C VAL A 479 22.77 16.40 9.59
N ILE A 480 22.66 15.92 10.82
CA ILE A 480 22.46 14.50 11.10
C ILE A 480 20.96 14.31 11.32
N ALA A 481 20.30 13.56 10.43
CA ALA A 481 18.85 13.37 10.45
C ALA A 481 18.46 11.90 10.25
N SER A 482 17.21 11.59 10.59
CA SER A 482 16.63 10.24 10.43
C SER A 482 16.46 9.82 8.97
N ARG A 483 16.44 10.77 8.03
CA ARG A 483 16.38 10.55 6.58
C ARG A 483 17.27 11.57 5.85
N PRO A 484 17.57 11.37 4.55
CA PRO A 484 18.37 12.31 3.77
C PRO A 484 17.81 13.73 3.83
N VAL A 485 18.69 14.73 3.83
CA VAL A 485 18.35 16.15 3.93
C VAL A 485 18.72 16.84 2.62
N GLU A 486 17.82 17.65 2.10
CA GLU A 486 17.99 18.37 0.83
C GLU A 486 17.55 19.83 0.96
N ARG A 487 18.03 20.70 0.07
CA ARG A 487 17.51 22.08 -0.02
C ARG A 487 16.17 22.06 -0.72
N TYR A 488 15.27 22.95 -0.30
CA TYR A 488 14.02 23.14 -1.03
C TYR A 488 14.27 23.72 -2.43
N GLU A 489 13.61 23.16 -3.43
CA GLU A 489 13.46 23.79 -4.76
C GLU A 489 12.50 24.99 -4.66
N VAL A 490 11.38 24.77 -3.98
CA VAL A 490 10.36 25.78 -3.63
C VAL A 490 10.15 25.69 -2.13
N MET A 491 10.32 26.82 -1.44
CA MET A 491 10.16 26.90 0.02
C MET A 491 8.77 26.40 0.47
N PRO A 492 8.63 25.90 1.71
CA PRO A 492 7.33 25.51 2.24
C PRO A 492 6.40 26.70 2.50
N GLN A 493 5.09 26.42 2.51
CA GLN A 493 4.03 27.31 2.97
C GLN A 493 4.10 28.72 2.34
N GLU A 494 3.81 29.79 3.10
CA GLU A 494 3.79 31.17 2.61
C GLU A 494 5.14 31.62 2.05
N ALA A 495 6.26 31.08 2.55
CA ALA A 495 7.58 31.40 2.01
C ALA A 495 7.73 30.93 0.56
N GLY A 496 7.18 29.75 0.22
CA GLY A 496 7.13 29.26 -1.16
C GLY A 496 6.24 30.08 -2.07
N LEU A 497 5.09 30.51 -1.57
CA LEU A 497 4.17 31.38 -2.33
C LEU A 497 4.84 32.70 -2.69
N ILE A 498 5.49 33.35 -1.71
CA ILE A 498 6.23 34.60 -1.92
C ILE A 498 7.41 34.39 -2.88
N GLN A 499 8.12 33.26 -2.78
CA GLN A 499 9.19 32.92 -3.72
C GLN A 499 8.64 32.84 -5.16
N LEU A 500 7.56 32.09 -5.37
CA LEU A 500 6.96 31.90 -6.68
C LEU A 500 6.37 33.19 -7.26
N GLU A 501 5.80 34.07 -6.42
CA GLU A 501 5.33 35.40 -6.85
C GLU A 501 6.49 36.28 -7.31
N ARG A 502 7.60 36.29 -6.57
CA ARG A 502 8.81 37.04 -6.95
C ARG A 502 9.45 36.52 -8.24
N ASP A 503 9.39 35.21 -8.46
CA ASP A 503 9.90 34.56 -9.67
C ASP A 503 8.95 34.74 -10.89
N GLY A 504 7.83 35.45 -10.70
CA GLY A 504 6.77 35.64 -11.70
C GLY A 504 6.13 34.32 -12.15
N ALA A 505 6.23 33.27 -11.33
CA ALA A 505 5.65 31.97 -11.61
C ALA A 505 4.18 31.91 -11.27
N ILE A 506 3.79 32.68 -10.25
CA ILE A 506 2.39 32.89 -9.88
C ILE A 506 2.11 34.38 -9.68
N THR A 507 0.86 34.78 -9.82
CA THR A 507 0.37 36.11 -9.41
C THR A 507 -0.92 35.96 -8.62
N ARG A 508 -1.29 36.99 -7.84
CA ARG A 508 -2.54 36.99 -7.09
C ARG A 508 -3.61 37.84 -7.78
N ASN A 509 -4.80 37.27 -7.98
CA ASN A 509 -5.94 37.99 -8.55
C ASN A 509 -6.73 38.76 -7.46
N GLY A 510 -7.77 39.50 -7.88
CA GLY A 510 -8.61 40.30 -6.97
C GLY A 510 -9.41 39.46 -5.95
N ASP A 511 -9.62 38.18 -6.22
CA ASP A 511 -10.31 37.22 -5.34
C ASP A 511 -9.35 36.49 -4.37
N GLY A 512 -8.06 36.83 -4.43
CA GLY A 512 -7.01 36.25 -3.59
C GLY A 512 -6.50 34.88 -4.05
N GLU A 513 -6.90 34.41 -5.24
CA GLU A 513 -6.40 33.18 -5.85
C GLU A 513 -5.02 33.39 -6.48
N PHE A 514 -4.18 32.36 -6.43
CA PHE A 514 -2.89 32.33 -7.10
C PHE A 514 -3.04 31.78 -8.52
N LEU A 515 -2.88 32.65 -9.51
CA LEU A 515 -2.80 32.32 -10.92
C LEU A 515 -1.43 31.73 -11.22
N VAL A 516 -1.35 30.54 -11.83
CA VAL A 516 -0.11 29.84 -12.13
C VAL A 516 0.19 29.97 -13.62
N HIS A 517 1.27 30.68 -13.95
CA HIS A 517 1.64 31.05 -15.32
C HIS A 517 2.61 30.09 -16.01
N LYS A 518 3.33 29.27 -15.22
CA LYS A 518 4.31 28.29 -15.72
C LYS A 518 4.37 27.09 -14.80
N LYS A 519 4.98 25.99 -15.26
CA LYS A 519 5.14 24.77 -14.45
C LYS A 519 5.93 25.08 -13.17
N ILE A 520 5.35 24.76 -12.01
CA ILE A 520 5.95 24.95 -10.68
C ILE A 520 5.90 23.65 -9.86
N ARG A 521 6.48 23.67 -8.66
CA ARG A 521 6.20 22.71 -7.59
C ARG A 521 5.33 23.41 -6.54
N PHE A 522 4.30 22.75 -6.03
CA PHE A 522 3.51 23.27 -4.91
C PHE A 522 4.39 23.44 -3.67
N PRO A 523 4.29 24.57 -2.95
CA PRO A 523 4.92 24.72 -1.64
C PRO A 523 4.49 23.59 -0.70
N ALA A 524 5.45 22.98 -0.01
CA ALA A 524 5.16 21.94 0.97
C ALA A 524 4.35 22.49 2.16
N GLY A 525 3.49 21.67 2.77
CA GLY A 525 2.86 22.00 4.04
C GLY A 525 1.63 22.92 3.97
N LEU A 526 0.97 23.04 2.81
CA LEU A 526 -0.27 23.81 2.63
C LEU A 526 -1.49 23.10 3.24
N PHE A 527 -1.49 22.95 4.56
CA PHE A 527 -2.53 22.33 5.36
C PHE A 527 -3.00 23.26 6.48
N GLY A 528 -4.21 23.01 7.01
CA GLY A 528 -4.73 23.77 8.15
C GLY A 528 -4.88 25.25 7.79
N PRO A 529 -4.23 26.19 8.51
CA PRO A 529 -4.34 27.62 8.22
C PRO A 529 -3.54 28.08 6.98
N HIS A 530 -2.72 27.22 6.39
CA HIS A 530 -1.87 27.52 5.22
C HIS A 530 -2.54 27.21 3.88
N VAL A 531 -3.81 26.82 3.88
CA VAL A 531 -4.53 26.44 2.66
C VAL A 531 -4.80 27.65 1.77
N VAL A 532 -4.60 27.49 0.47
CA VAL A 532 -4.82 28.57 -0.53
C VAL A 532 -5.66 28.06 -1.70
N ARG A 533 -5.86 28.92 -2.71
CA ARG A 533 -6.51 28.56 -3.98
C ARG A 533 -5.54 28.81 -5.12
N PHE A 534 -5.34 27.82 -5.97
CA PHE A 534 -4.57 27.91 -7.20
C PHE A 534 -5.49 27.82 -8.40
N ARG A 535 -5.21 28.65 -9.40
CA ARG A 535 -5.81 28.59 -10.73
C ARG A 535 -4.70 28.44 -11.75
N ILE A 536 -4.67 27.31 -12.43
CA ILE A 536 -3.65 26.98 -13.42
C ILE A 536 -4.13 27.51 -14.77
N GLU A 537 -3.35 28.42 -15.35
CA GLU A 537 -3.69 29.06 -16.61
C GLU A 537 -3.68 28.05 -17.77
N LYS A 538 -4.40 28.42 -18.83
CA LYS A 538 -4.52 27.66 -20.05
C LYS A 538 -3.15 27.25 -20.64
N GLY A 539 -2.94 25.96 -20.89
CA GLY A 539 -1.71 25.42 -21.49
C GLY A 539 -0.54 25.24 -20.52
N VAL A 540 -0.71 25.54 -19.22
CA VAL A 540 0.31 25.34 -18.20
C VAL A 540 0.26 23.91 -17.65
N ALA A 541 1.41 23.23 -17.65
CA ALA A 541 1.49 21.87 -17.11
C ALA A 541 1.18 21.83 -15.61
N MET A 542 0.50 20.77 -15.16
CA MET A 542 0.16 20.55 -13.75
C MET A 542 1.41 20.66 -12.87
N PRO A 543 1.35 21.48 -11.79
CA PRO A 543 2.43 21.55 -10.83
C PRO A 543 2.79 20.21 -10.19
N GLU A 544 4.07 20.04 -9.86
CA GLU A 544 4.54 18.88 -9.13
C GLU A 544 4.34 19.02 -7.61
N GLY A 545 4.33 17.90 -6.90
CA GLY A 545 4.19 17.89 -5.44
C GLY A 545 2.74 17.84 -4.96
N ASP A 546 2.55 17.98 -3.66
CA ASP A 546 1.25 17.87 -2.99
C ASP A 546 0.71 19.27 -2.66
N PRO A 547 -0.46 19.70 -3.20
CA PRO A 547 -1.09 20.98 -2.86
C PRO A 547 -1.66 21.00 -1.43
N GLY A 548 -1.55 19.90 -0.70
CA GLY A 548 -2.06 19.72 0.64
C GLY A 548 -3.59 19.71 0.64
N ARG A 549 -4.20 20.63 1.39
CA ARG A 549 -5.66 20.84 1.36
C ARG A 549 -6.07 22.10 0.58
N SER A 550 -5.17 22.63 -0.23
CA SER A 550 -5.44 23.79 -1.09
C SER A 550 -6.33 23.42 -2.28
N CYS A 551 -7.11 24.39 -2.75
CA CYS A 551 -7.95 24.23 -3.93
C CYS A 551 -7.10 24.37 -5.21
N VAL A 552 -7.33 23.53 -6.23
CA VAL A 552 -6.65 23.62 -7.53
C VAL A 552 -7.66 23.56 -8.67
N ILE A 553 -7.72 24.61 -9.48
CA ILE A 553 -8.63 24.78 -10.62
C ILE A 553 -7.78 24.88 -11.90
N VAL A 554 -8.17 24.19 -12.98
CA VAL A 554 -7.45 24.26 -14.28
C VAL A 554 -8.32 24.91 -15.35
N GLU A 555 -7.84 26.01 -15.93
CA GLU A 555 -8.61 26.81 -16.90
C GLU A 555 -8.88 26.11 -18.23
N ASP A 556 -8.02 25.18 -18.68
CA ASP A 556 -8.21 24.46 -19.95
C ASP A 556 -9.52 23.67 -20.04
N THR A 557 -10.06 23.25 -18.89
CA THR A 557 -11.18 22.30 -18.82
C THR A 557 -12.38 22.81 -18.01
N GLY A 558 -12.23 23.91 -17.26
CA GLY A 558 -13.20 24.30 -16.23
C GLY A 558 -13.35 23.26 -15.09
N MET A 559 -12.62 22.14 -15.13
CA MET A 559 -12.70 21.07 -14.15
C MET A 559 -11.88 21.42 -12.91
N MET A 560 -12.51 21.25 -11.75
CA MET A 560 -11.84 21.24 -10.44
C MET A 560 -11.13 19.90 -10.28
N LEU A 561 -9.80 19.91 -10.21
CA LEU A 561 -9.00 18.67 -10.12
C LEU A 561 -8.78 18.20 -8.66
N TYR A 562 -8.93 19.11 -7.68
CA TYR A 562 -8.76 18.77 -6.28
C TYR A 562 -9.66 19.63 -5.38
N ASN A 563 -10.61 18.99 -4.69
CA ASN A 563 -11.54 19.66 -3.77
C ASN A 563 -10.93 19.77 -2.36
N GLY A 564 -10.08 20.78 -2.18
CA GLY A 564 -9.60 21.20 -0.86
C GLY A 564 -10.71 21.91 -0.08
N ALA A 565 -10.62 21.97 1.27
CA ALA A 565 -11.66 22.55 2.13
C ALA A 565 -12.00 24.04 1.82
N THR A 566 -11.17 24.71 1.03
CA THR A 566 -11.35 26.10 0.58
C THR A 566 -12.00 26.22 -0.80
N CYS A 567 -12.26 25.13 -1.53
CA CYS A 567 -13.04 25.18 -2.77
C CYS A 567 -14.53 25.38 -2.43
N HIS A 568 -14.97 26.63 -2.39
CA HIS A 568 -16.39 26.91 -2.59
C HIS A 568 -16.57 27.17 -4.08
N GLU A 569 -17.64 26.62 -4.68
CA GLU A 569 -18.05 27.00 -6.04
C GLU A 569 -18.09 28.53 -6.15
N PRO A 570 -17.72 29.12 -7.30
CA PRO A 570 -18.09 30.50 -7.54
C PRO A 570 -19.58 30.61 -7.29
N GLN A 571 -20.00 31.51 -6.39
CA GLN A 571 -21.41 31.83 -6.26
C GLN A 571 -21.90 32.17 -7.67
N CYS A 572 -22.78 31.31 -8.23
CA CYS A 572 -23.52 31.65 -9.42
C CYS A 572 -24.26 32.96 -9.12
N VAL A 573 -23.70 34.08 -9.57
CA VAL A 573 -24.44 35.32 -9.67
C VAL A 573 -25.47 35.05 -10.75
N LEU A 574 -26.72 34.84 -10.32
CA LEU A 574 -27.89 34.68 -11.18
C LEU A 574 -27.82 35.67 -12.35
N GLY A 575 -27.44 35.18 -13.54
CA GLY A 575 -27.42 36.01 -14.75
C GLY A 575 -26.39 35.70 -15.83
N SER A 576 -25.37 34.88 -15.60
CA SER A 576 -24.45 34.48 -16.68
C SER A 576 -24.77 33.07 -17.18
N VAL A 577 -25.23 33.03 -18.43
CA VAL A 577 -25.31 31.83 -19.27
C VAL A 577 -23.89 31.30 -19.41
N TRP A 578 -23.69 29.98 -19.39
CA TRP A 578 -22.42 29.23 -19.37
C TRP A 578 -21.96 28.84 -17.96
N CYS A 579 -22.40 27.65 -17.55
CA CYS A 579 -21.69 26.78 -16.60
C CYS A 579 -20.84 25.80 -17.40
#